data_AF-A0A959CQ82-F1
#
_entry.id   AF-A0A959CQ82-F1
#
_cell.length_a   1.000
_cell.length_b   1.000
_cell.length_c   1.000
_cell.angle_alpha   90.00
_cell.angle_beta   90.00
_cell.angle_gamma   90.00
#
_symmetry.space_group_name_H-M   'P 1'
#
loop_
_entity.id
_entity.type
_entity.pdbx_description
1 polymer ?
#
loop_
_entity_poly.entity_id
_entity_poly.type
_entity_poly.pdbx_seq_one_letter_code
_entity_poly.pdbx_strand_id
1 'polypeptide(L)'
;MEQPVIFIWTHDAFRVGEDGPTHQPVEQEAQIRLLEKLHTHSGRNGFLALRPADSDETTACWQLALENSHGPSGLILSRQNIPSLPAKAGSTRFADAQQASKGAYIVQEAKGGQPDIVLVGNGSEVATLLEGAELLREKKKLKVRVVSA
;
A
#
# COMPACT_ATOMS: atom_id res chain seq x y z
N MET A 1 -6.67 18.26 17.73
CA MET A 1 -8.02 17.67 17.94
C MET A 1 -7.98 16.26 17.39
N GLU A 2 -8.37 15.25 18.17
CA GLU A 2 -8.25 13.82 17.84
C GLU A 2 -9.53 13.33 17.16
N GLN A 3 -9.87 13.94 16.02
CA GLN A 3 -11.12 13.65 15.31
C GLN A 3 -10.91 12.52 14.30
N PRO A 4 -11.78 11.49 14.27
CA PRO A 4 -11.69 10.35 13.36
C PRO A 4 -12.22 10.71 11.96
N VAL A 5 -11.61 11.72 11.33
CA VAL A 5 -11.94 12.13 9.95
C VAL A 5 -11.25 11.18 8.98
N ILE A 6 -12.00 10.70 7.98
CA ILE A 6 -11.48 9.87 6.90
C ILE A 6 -11.36 10.73 5.64
N PHE A 7 -10.13 10.95 5.18
CA PHE A 7 -9.83 11.64 3.93
C PHE A 7 -9.75 10.61 2.79
N ILE A 8 -10.38 10.95 1.66
CA ILE A 8 -10.35 10.13 0.45
C ILE A 8 -9.66 10.94 -0.64
N TRP A 9 -8.42 10.57 -0.98
CA TRP A 9 -7.65 11.19 -2.04
C TRP A 9 -7.49 10.20 -3.19
N THR A 10 -8.27 10.42 -4.26
CA THR A 10 -8.12 9.66 -5.51
C THR A 10 -7.05 10.29 -6.39
N HIS A 11 -6.72 9.64 -7.51
CA HIS A 11 -5.75 10.17 -8.48
C HIS A 11 -4.35 10.33 -7.88
N ASP A 12 -3.84 9.26 -7.25
CA ASP A 12 -2.65 9.26 -6.39
C ASP A 12 -1.28 9.42 -7.08
N ALA A 13 -1.19 9.36 -8.41
CA ALA A 13 0.08 9.28 -9.11
C ALA A 13 0.05 9.95 -10.49
N PHE A 14 1.21 10.01 -11.16
CA PHE A 14 1.35 10.53 -12.53
C PHE A 14 0.44 9.86 -13.58
N ARG A 15 -0.15 8.69 -13.27
CA ARG A 15 -1.09 7.96 -14.13
C ARG A 15 -2.46 8.62 -14.27
N VAL A 16 -2.65 9.84 -13.75
CA VAL A 16 -3.78 10.70 -14.13
C VAL A 16 -3.82 10.94 -15.64
N GLY A 17 -2.68 11.08 -16.30
CA GLY A 17 -2.61 11.21 -17.76
C GLY A 17 -2.77 12.65 -18.23
N GLU A 18 -3.85 12.93 -18.95
CA GLU A 18 -4.00 14.12 -19.79
C GLU A 18 -4.14 15.44 -19.02
N ASP A 19 -4.54 15.43 -17.75
CA ASP A 19 -4.70 16.65 -16.92
C ASP A 19 -3.36 17.33 -16.58
N GLY A 20 -2.24 16.66 -16.87
CA GLY A 20 -0.91 17.24 -16.82
C GLY A 20 -0.34 17.41 -15.41
N PRO A 21 0.84 18.06 -15.29
CA PRO A 21 1.68 18.02 -14.09
C PRO A 21 1.04 18.67 -12.85
N THR A 22 0.11 19.61 -13.03
CA THR A 22 -0.56 20.28 -11.89
C THR A 22 -1.57 19.37 -11.17
N HIS A 23 -1.96 18.26 -11.80
CA HIS A 23 -2.92 17.28 -11.27
C HIS A 23 -2.29 15.92 -10.97
N GLN A 24 -0.97 15.81 -11.10
CA GLN A 24 -0.23 14.56 -10.95
C GLN A 24 0.59 14.63 -9.67
N PRO A 25 0.17 13.93 -8.60
CA PRO A 25 0.93 13.94 -7.36
C PRO A 25 2.34 13.35 -7.57
N VAL A 26 3.33 13.99 -6.95
CA VAL A 26 4.73 13.56 -6.94
C VAL A 26 5.23 13.45 -5.49
N GLU A 27 5.01 14.47 -4.68
CA GLU A 27 5.52 14.59 -3.32
C GLU A 27 4.44 14.49 -2.23
N GLN A 28 3.17 14.51 -2.61
CA GLN A 28 2.04 14.61 -1.67
C GLN A 28 1.96 13.40 -0.74
N GLU A 29 2.21 12.18 -1.23
CA GLU A 29 2.26 10.99 -0.36
C GLU A 29 3.36 11.13 0.70
N ALA A 30 4.55 11.60 0.32
CA ALA A 30 5.64 11.80 1.28
C ALA A 30 5.26 12.85 2.34
N GLN A 31 4.61 13.95 1.95
CA GLN A 31 4.10 14.95 2.88
C GLN A 31 3.04 14.37 3.84
N ILE A 32 2.10 13.58 3.33
CA ILE A 32 1.08 12.92 4.15
C ILE A 32 1.74 11.98 5.16
N ARG A 33 2.72 11.17 4.75
CA ARG A 33 3.45 10.25 5.64
C ARG A 33 4.27 10.98 6.72
N LEU A 34 4.68 12.23 6.51
CA LEU A 34 5.30 13.03 7.57
C LEU A 34 4.32 13.33 8.72
N LEU A 35 3.01 13.34 8.46
CA LEU A 35 2.00 13.49 9.52
C LEU A 35 1.98 12.29 10.47
N GLU A 36 2.37 11.10 10.00
CA GLU A 36 2.53 9.90 10.84
C GLU A 36 3.68 10.04 11.85
N LYS A 37 4.63 10.95 11.60
CA LYS A 37 5.76 11.24 12.51
C LYS A 37 5.40 12.24 13.61
N LEU A 38 4.24 12.88 13.49
CA LEU A 38 3.74 13.78 14.52
C LEU A 38 2.98 12.97 15.56
N HIS A 39 3.11 13.38 16.83
CA HIS A 39 2.29 12.86 17.91
C HIS A 39 1.28 13.91 18.34
N THR A 40 0.08 13.46 18.70
CA THR A 40 -0.90 14.32 19.38
C THR A 40 -0.41 14.64 20.80
N HIS A 41 -1.05 15.62 21.46
CA HIS A 41 -0.74 15.93 22.87
C HIS A 41 -1.00 14.75 23.82
N SER A 42 -1.80 13.75 23.43
CA SER A 42 -2.01 12.53 24.20
C SER A 42 -0.98 11.43 23.90
N GLY A 43 0.02 11.71 23.06
CA GLY A 43 1.10 10.78 22.71
C GLY A 43 0.72 9.73 21.66
N ARG A 44 -0.41 9.87 20.97
CA ARG A 44 -0.83 8.98 19.88
C ARG A 44 -0.29 9.44 18.53
N ASN A 45 -0.24 8.56 17.54
CA ASN A 45 0.09 8.91 16.16
C ASN A 45 -0.87 9.99 15.64
N GLY A 46 -0.31 10.98 14.95
CA GLY A 46 -1.07 12.13 14.46
C GLY A 46 -1.95 11.84 13.24
N PHE A 47 -1.62 10.81 12.46
CA PHE A 47 -2.30 10.46 11.22
C PHE A 47 -2.07 8.99 10.88
N LEU A 48 -3.05 8.35 10.22
CA LEU A 48 -2.93 7.02 9.63
C LEU A 48 -2.97 7.13 8.09
N ALA A 49 -1.84 6.91 7.41
CA ALA A 49 -1.77 6.99 5.95
C ALA A 49 -1.84 5.59 5.31
N LEU A 50 -2.79 5.39 4.40
CA LEU A 50 -3.06 4.08 3.78
C LEU A 50 -3.11 4.23 2.26
N ARG A 51 -2.24 3.51 1.55
CA ARG A 51 -2.17 3.45 0.08
C ARG A 51 -2.31 2.01 -0.41
N PRO A 52 -3.55 1.48 -0.50
CA PRO A 52 -3.82 0.06 -0.78
C PRO A 52 -3.40 -0.34 -2.20
N ALA A 53 -2.89 -1.56 -2.37
CA ALA A 53 -2.39 -2.06 -3.64
C ALA A 53 -3.43 -2.78 -4.53
N ASP A 54 -4.57 -3.19 -3.97
CA ASP A 54 -5.69 -3.74 -4.73
C ASP A 54 -7.04 -3.53 -4.02
N SER A 55 -8.11 -4.08 -4.59
CA SER A 55 -9.47 -3.98 -4.05
C SER A 55 -9.64 -4.60 -2.66
N ASP A 56 -8.98 -5.74 -2.42
CA ASP A 56 -9.06 -6.44 -1.13
C ASP A 56 -8.29 -5.68 -0.04
N GLU A 57 -7.11 -5.16 -0.36
CA GLU A 57 -6.37 -4.27 0.54
C GLU A 57 -7.10 -2.95 0.76
N THR A 58 -7.80 -2.43 -0.24
CA THR A 58 -8.67 -1.25 -0.08
C THR A 58 -9.77 -1.53 0.94
N THR A 59 -10.37 -2.73 0.92
CA THR A 59 -11.39 -3.13 1.90
C THR A 59 -10.81 -3.24 3.31
N ALA A 60 -9.62 -3.83 3.46
CA ALA A 60 -8.91 -3.89 4.73
C ALA A 60 -8.52 -2.50 5.25
N CYS A 61 -8.04 -1.60 4.38
CA CYS A 61 -7.71 -0.22 4.73
C CYS A 61 -8.94 0.59 5.18
N TRP A 62 -10.10 0.37 4.54
CA TRP A 62 -11.36 0.96 5.01
C TRP A 62 -11.74 0.50 6.41
N GLN A 63 -11.58 -0.80 6.70
CA GLN A 63 -11.79 -1.33 8.04
C GLN A 63 -10.87 -0.64 9.06
N LEU A 64 -9.56 -0.55 8.77
CA LEU A 64 -8.59 0.15 9.63
C LEU A 64 -8.94 1.62 9.87
N ALA A 65 -9.39 2.32 8.81
CA ALA A 65 -9.78 3.72 8.91
C ALA A 65 -11.02 3.92 9.79
N LEU A 66 -11.99 2.99 9.74
CA LEU A 66 -13.20 3.00 10.58
C LEU A 66 -12.89 2.63 12.05
N GLU A 67 -11.95 1.72 12.27
CA GLU A 67 -11.52 1.32 13.62
C GLU A 67 -10.65 2.41 14.30
N ASN A 68 -9.99 3.27 13.53
CA ASN A 68 -9.23 4.41 14.05
C ASN A 68 -10.14 5.53 14.60
N SER A 69 -10.58 5.36 15.84
CA SER A 69 -11.44 6.32 16.54
C SER A 69 -10.68 7.47 17.24
N HIS A 70 -9.38 7.59 17.01
CA HIS A 70 -8.47 8.40 17.83
C HIS A 70 -7.63 9.42 17.05
N GLY A 71 -7.83 9.49 15.74
CA GLY A 71 -7.14 10.43 14.88
C GLY A 71 -7.61 10.30 13.44
N PRO A 72 -7.17 11.22 12.57
CA PRO A 72 -7.52 11.18 11.16
C PRO A 72 -6.86 10.00 10.44
N SER A 73 -7.52 9.52 9.39
CA SER A 73 -7.01 8.51 8.45
C SER A 73 -7.11 9.04 7.03
N GLY A 74 -6.17 8.66 6.16
CA GLY A 74 -6.18 9.01 4.74
C GLY A 74 -6.07 7.78 3.85
N LEU A 75 -7.02 7.64 2.92
CA LEU A 75 -7.00 6.64 1.85
C LEU A 75 -6.48 7.29 0.57
N ILE A 76 -5.33 6.83 0.08
CA ILE A 76 -4.66 7.29 -1.13
C ILE A 76 -4.94 6.27 -2.25
N LEU A 77 -5.75 6.64 -3.23
CA LEU A 77 -6.39 5.71 -4.17
C LEU A 77 -6.02 6.03 -5.63
N SER A 78 -5.85 4.97 -6.42
CA SER A 78 -5.57 5.11 -7.84
C SER A 78 -6.75 5.62 -8.65
N ARG A 79 -6.45 6.26 -9.79
CA ARG A 79 -7.44 6.52 -10.85
C ARG A 79 -7.64 5.29 -11.73
N GLN A 80 -6.53 4.67 -12.12
CA GLN A 80 -6.48 3.53 -13.01
C GLN A 80 -6.87 2.24 -12.31
N ASN A 81 -7.32 1.25 -13.10
CA ASN A 81 -7.50 -0.12 -12.64
C ASN A 81 -6.14 -0.71 -12.21
N ILE A 82 -6.16 -1.46 -11.10
CA ILE A 82 -5.01 -2.23 -10.63
C ILE A 82 -5.42 -3.71 -10.65
N PRO A 83 -4.57 -4.62 -11.18
CA PRO A 83 -4.82 -6.05 -11.07
C PRO A 83 -4.89 -6.50 -9.61
N SER A 84 -5.84 -7.37 -9.27
CA SER A 84 -5.87 -8.03 -7.96
C SER A 84 -4.59 -8.83 -7.74
N LEU A 85 -3.99 -8.72 -6.55
CA LEU A 85 -2.79 -9.48 -6.22
C LEU A 85 -3.14 -10.97 -6.05
N PRO A 86 -2.18 -11.89 -6.25
CA PRO A 86 -2.43 -13.31 -6.03
C PRO A 86 -2.62 -13.62 -4.55
N ALA A 87 -3.52 -14.57 -4.26
CA ALA A 87 -3.63 -15.15 -2.92
C ALA A 87 -2.47 -16.13 -2.67
N LYS A 88 -2.07 -16.25 -1.40
CA LYS A 88 -1.15 -17.30 -0.93
C LYS A 88 -1.81 -18.66 -1.01
N ALA A 89 -0.99 -19.71 -1.11
CA ALA A 89 -1.46 -21.09 -1.15
C ALA A 89 -2.30 -21.41 0.10
N GLY A 90 -3.55 -21.86 -0.10
CA GLY A 90 -4.47 -22.18 0.98
C GLY A 90 -5.14 -20.97 1.65
N SER A 91 -5.02 -19.77 1.08
CA SER A 91 -5.63 -18.53 1.58
C SER A 91 -6.58 -17.91 0.55
N THR A 92 -7.25 -16.83 0.93
CA THR A 92 -7.97 -15.94 0.00
C THR A 92 -7.24 -14.61 -0.09
N ARG A 93 -7.45 -13.87 -1.18
CA ARG A 93 -6.78 -12.58 -1.35
C ARG A 93 -7.17 -11.60 -0.24
N PHE A 94 -8.46 -11.55 0.13
CA PHE A 94 -8.96 -10.79 1.27
C PHE A 94 -8.30 -11.20 2.61
N ALA A 95 -8.18 -12.50 2.89
CA ALA A 95 -7.54 -12.97 4.13
C ALA A 95 -6.06 -12.54 4.20
N ASP A 96 -5.35 -12.54 3.07
CA ASP A 96 -3.98 -12.04 3.01
C ASP A 96 -3.92 -10.50 3.17
N ALA A 97 -4.89 -9.78 2.63
CA ALA A 97 -4.98 -8.32 2.69
C ALA A 97 -5.19 -7.78 4.11
N GLN A 98 -5.79 -8.56 5.00
CA GLN A 98 -5.92 -8.24 6.44
C GLN A 98 -4.56 -7.98 7.12
N GLN A 99 -3.46 -8.49 6.54
CA GLN A 99 -2.10 -8.21 7.01
C GLN A 99 -1.66 -6.74 6.81
N ALA A 100 -2.40 -5.93 6.05
CA ALA A 100 -2.20 -4.48 5.93
C ALA A 100 -2.27 -3.76 7.29
N SER A 101 -2.98 -4.34 8.27
CA SER A 101 -3.00 -3.89 9.68
C SER A 101 -1.61 -3.81 10.33
N LYS A 102 -0.62 -4.53 9.79
CA LYS A 102 0.77 -4.52 10.26
C LYS A 102 1.61 -3.40 9.65
N GLY A 103 1.03 -2.57 8.77
CA GLY A 103 1.72 -1.56 7.97
C GLY A 103 2.43 -2.15 6.76
N ALA A 104 3.08 -3.31 6.89
CA ALA A 104 3.69 -4.01 5.76
C ALA A 104 3.56 -5.52 5.87
N TYR A 105 3.45 -6.22 4.74
CA TYR A 105 3.39 -7.67 4.71
C TYR A 105 3.93 -8.27 3.40
N ILE A 106 4.38 -9.52 3.50
CA ILE A 106 4.88 -10.28 2.34
C ILE A 106 3.68 -10.70 1.48
N VAL A 107 3.62 -10.19 0.25
CA VAL A 107 2.65 -10.58 -0.77
C VAL A 107 3.10 -11.87 -1.46
N GLN A 108 4.38 -11.96 -1.79
CA GLN A 108 4.96 -13.13 -2.44
C GLN A 108 6.30 -13.49 -1.79
N GLU A 109 6.41 -14.73 -1.29
CA GLU A 109 7.62 -15.23 -0.64
C GLU A 109 8.65 -15.71 -1.68
N ALA A 110 9.93 -15.59 -1.32
CA ALA A 110 11.03 -16.15 -2.10
C ALA A 110 11.07 -17.68 -2.01
N LYS A 111 11.46 -18.33 -3.11
CA LYS A 111 11.59 -19.79 -3.15
C LYS A 111 12.60 -20.27 -2.09
N GLY A 112 12.16 -21.14 -1.17
CA GLY A 112 12.99 -21.64 -0.06
C GLY A 112 13.15 -20.66 1.11
N GLY A 113 12.39 -19.56 1.15
CA GLY A 113 12.27 -18.66 2.29
C GLY A 113 13.41 -17.63 2.48
N GLN A 114 14.58 -17.85 1.88
CA GLN A 114 15.69 -16.88 1.90
C GLN A 114 15.76 -16.13 0.56
N PRO A 115 15.44 -14.81 0.53
CA PRO A 115 15.51 -14.01 -0.68
C PRO A 115 16.94 -13.57 -1.00
N ASP A 116 17.25 -13.49 -2.30
CA ASP A 116 18.42 -12.75 -2.81
C ASP A 116 18.11 -11.25 -2.89
N ILE A 117 16.84 -10.91 -3.17
CA ILE A 117 16.33 -9.53 -3.29
C ILE A 117 14.94 -9.43 -2.66
N VAL A 118 14.70 -8.33 -1.97
CA VAL A 118 13.37 -7.94 -1.49
C VAL A 118 12.92 -6.70 -2.25
N LEU A 119 11.80 -6.81 -2.96
CA LEU A 119 11.12 -5.69 -3.60
C LEU A 119 10.04 -5.17 -2.65
N VAL A 120 10.05 -3.86 -2.39
CA VAL A 120 9.11 -3.20 -1.50
C VAL A 120 8.42 -2.10 -2.29
N GLY A 121 7.09 -2.07 -2.23
CA GLY A 121 6.27 -1.06 -2.87
C GLY A 121 4.93 -0.93 -2.18
N ASN A 122 4.10 -0.04 -2.70
CA ASN A 122 2.78 0.25 -2.18
C ASN A 122 1.85 0.65 -3.32
N GLY A 123 0.55 0.78 -3.05
CA GLY A 123 -0.40 1.19 -4.09
C GLY A 123 -0.28 0.35 -5.37
N SER A 124 -0.46 1.01 -6.51
CA SER A 124 -0.35 0.36 -7.82
C SER A 124 1.01 -0.27 -8.13
N GLU A 125 2.07 0.15 -7.45
CA GLU A 125 3.41 -0.32 -7.74
C GLU A 125 3.62 -1.78 -7.30
N VAL A 126 2.85 -2.31 -6.33
CA VAL A 126 3.00 -3.71 -5.90
C VAL A 126 2.72 -4.70 -7.03
N ALA A 127 1.69 -4.43 -7.85
CA ALA A 127 1.40 -5.25 -9.03
C ALA A 127 2.57 -5.20 -10.03
N THR A 128 3.14 -4.01 -10.26
CA THR A 128 4.34 -3.86 -11.11
C THR A 128 5.54 -4.62 -10.54
N LEU A 129 5.72 -4.65 -9.22
CA LEU A 129 6.80 -5.42 -8.58
C LEU A 129 6.61 -6.93 -8.72
N LEU A 130 5.36 -7.43 -8.73
CA LEU A 130 5.09 -8.85 -8.98
C LEU A 130 5.50 -9.25 -10.40
N GLU A 131 5.11 -8.46 -11.41
CA GLU A 131 5.52 -8.69 -12.80
C GLU A 131 7.05 -8.62 -12.95
N GLY A 132 7.69 -7.64 -12.32
CA GLY A 132 9.15 -7.52 -12.28
C GLY A 132 9.84 -8.72 -11.60
N ALA A 133 9.24 -9.23 -10.52
CA ALA A 133 9.76 -10.40 -9.80
C ALA A 133 9.75 -11.66 -10.65
N GLU A 134 8.75 -11.86 -11.52
CA GLU A 134 8.71 -12.96 -12.48
C GLU A 134 9.87 -12.89 -13.46
N LEU A 135 10.10 -11.72 -14.07
CA LEU A 135 11.22 -11.50 -14.98
C LEU A 135 12.58 -11.79 -14.34
N LEU A 136 12.77 -11.37 -13.08
CA LEU A 136 14.01 -11.62 -12.33
C LEU A 136 14.20 -13.12 -12.03
N ARG A 137 13.13 -13.83 -11.65
CA ARG A 137 13.19 -15.28 -11.43
C ARG A 137 13.51 -16.03 -12.71
N GLU A 138 12.89 -15.68 -13.82
CA GLU A 138 13.06 -16.38 -15.08
C GLU A 138 14.42 -16.14 -15.72
N LYS A 139 14.81 -14.86 -15.85
CA LYS A 139 16.00 -14.44 -16.60
C LYS A 139 17.27 -14.44 -15.78
N LYS A 140 17.18 -14.18 -14.46
CA LYS A 140 18.34 -14.05 -13.57
C LYS A 140 18.42 -15.14 -12.50
N LYS A 141 17.41 -16.01 -12.40
CA LYS A 141 17.34 -17.11 -11.41
C LYS A 141 17.45 -16.62 -9.96
N LEU A 142 17.02 -15.39 -9.69
CA LEU A 142 17.03 -14.79 -8.36
C LEU A 142 15.80 -15.22 -7.55
N LYS A 143 15.99 -15.44 -6.26
CA LYS A 143 14.94 -15.68 -5.27
C LYS A 143 14.40 -14.32 -4.82
N VAL A 144 13.26 -13.91 -5.37
CA VAL A 144 12.67 -12.60 -5.12
C VAL A 144 11.51 -12.70 -4.13
N ARG A 145 11.52 -11.84 -3.10
CA ARG A 145 10.39 -11.58 -2.20
C ARG A 145 9.74 -10.24 -2.57
N VAL A 146 8.41 -10.17 -2.51
CA VAL A 146 7.64 -8.94 -2.75
C VAL A 146 6.84 -8.58 -1.50
N VAL A 147 6.92 -7.31 -1.09
CA VAL A 147 6.30 -6.75 0.12
C VAL A 147 5.42 -5.55 -0.27
N SER A 148 4.19 -5.51 0.27
CA SER A 148 3.33 -4.31 0.30
C SER A 148 3.59 -3.55 1.60
N ALA A 149 3.74 -2.21 1.57
CA ALA A 149 4.16 -1.38 2.72
C ALA A 149 3.63 0.07 2.75
#